data_AF-A0A7S0TB20-F1
#
_entry.id   AF-A0A7S0TB20-F1
#
_cell.length_a   1.000
_cell.length_b   1.000
_cell.length_c   1.000
_cell.angle_alpha   90.00
_cell.angle_beta   90.00
_cell.angle_gamma   90.00
#
_symmetry.space_group_name_H-M   'P 1'
#
loop_
_entity.id
_entity.type
_entity.pdbx_description
1 polymer ?
#
loop_
_entity_poly.entity_id
_entity_poly.type
_entity_poly.pdbx_seq_one_letter_code
_entity_poly.pdbx_strand_id
1 'polypeptide(L)'
;RRMPSKRSRRRSGERVRWVTRVASTGAVAALVCRQGLRWWRLRRMTVRQEEAISGGRRWAIACLGESRCGSSCDRVVVDEWLGTEAVDRLRWIASRGAAAIEASPEEGGPTIVDVNSGYVMAPGGRLANVYADGFVVDKEDLDLYRDVVRRLKRTIETTFGAEATYFTAPTFVARLSGLNHSWTPASPHDEYWHPHVDQRNTPHYDYSGLLYLSDYGRDFSGGAFEFFRPGTNRTELTIHPRRGRLLLFSSGDENRHAVRRVTAGLRFALSFWFTCDPRFEFADFLDGKMHLRFRESPP
;
A
#
# COMPACT_ATOMS: atom_id res chain seq x y z
N ARG A 1 -76.34 29.62 -16.92
CA ARG A 1 -77.46 29.45 -17.89
C ARG A 1 -77.08 28.35 -18.89
N ARG A 2 -77.85 27.25 -18.91
CA ARG A 2 -78.06 26.23 -19.97
C ARG A 2 -76.87 25.55 -20.66
N MET A 3 -76.78 24.22 -20.47
CA MET A 3 -76.38 23.24 -21.49
C MET A 3 -77.42 23.18 -22.63
N PRO A 4 -77.03 22.73 -23.84
CA PRO A 4 -77.42 21.39 -24.34
C PRO A 4 -76.31 20.71 -25.19
N SER A 5 -76.06 19.39 -25.19
CA SER A 5 -76.83 18.21 -25.61
C SER A 5 -77.00 17.97 -27.14
N LYS A 6 -76.46 16.83 -27.59
CA LYS A 6 -76.98 15.80 -28.53
C LYS A 6 -76.56 15.76 -30.03
N ARG A 7 -75.88 14.62 -30.34
CA ARG A 7 -76.18 13.53 -31.32
C ARG A 7 -76.16 13.75 -32.85
N SER A 8 -75.22 13.00 -33.46
CA SER A 8 -75.34 11.97 -34.53
C SER A 8 -75.94 12.28 -35.91
N ARG A 9 -75.19 11.92 -36.98
CA ARG A 9 -75.70 11.10 -38.11
C ARG A 9 -74.60 10.51 -39.04
N ARG A 10 -74.63 9.16 -39.11
CA ARG A 10 -74.22 8.16 -40.13
C ARG A 10 -73.96 8.59 -41.60
N ARG A 11 -72.99 7.89 -42.25
CA ARG A 11 -73.05 7.10 -43.53
C ARG A 11 -71.59 6.63 -43.87
N SER A 12 -71.20 5.35 -43.90
CA SER A 12 -71.46 4.17 -44.76
C SER A 12 -70.68 4.11 -46.09
N GLY A 13 -69.91 3.01 -46.30
CA GLY A 13 -69.23 2.57 -47.54
C GLY A 13 -67.72 2.87 -47.54
N GLU A 14 -66.75 2.00 -47.84
CA GLU A 14 -66.68 0.71 -48.53
C GLU A 14 -65.45 -0.09 -48.03
N ARG A 15 -65.41 -1.40 -48.32
CA ARG A 15 -64.36 -2.34 -47.91
C ARG A 15 -63.09 -2.16 -48.73
N VAL A 16 -61.94 -2.08 -48.05
CA VAL A 16 -60.62 -2.37 -48.65
C VAL A 16 -59.99 -3.54 -47.90
N ARG A 17 -59.72 -4.62 -48.65
CA ARG A 17 -58.99 -5.81 -48.17
C ARG A 17 -57.55 -5.41 -47.86
N TRP A 18 -57.11 -5.64 -46.62
CA TRP A 18 -55.68 -5.66 -46.28
C TRP A 18 -55.25 -7.08 -45.97
N VAL A 19 -54.29 -7.54 -46.76
CA VAL A 19 -53.60 -8.83 -46.65
C VAL A 19 -52.75 -8.81 -45.38
N THR A 20 -52.96 -9.80 -44.52
CA THR A 20 -52.09 -10.11 -43.38
C THR A 20 -50.73 -10.59 -43.86
N ARG A 21 -49.66 -9.88 -43.51
CA ARG A 21 -48.31 -10.45 -43.42
C ARG A 21 -47.81 -10.30 -41.99
N VAL A 22 -47.81 -11.43 -41.28
CA VAL A 22 -47.04 -11.65 -40.06
C VAL A 22 -45.57 -11.63 -40.47
N ALA A 23 -44.81 -10.65 -39.97
CA ALA A 23 -43.35 -10.64 -40.07
C ALA A 23 -42.79 -10.90 -38.67
N SER A 24 -41.98 -11.95 -38.61
CA SER A 24 -41.35 -12.59 -37.47
C SER A 24 -40.43 -11.64 -36.68
N THR A 25 -40.68 -11.56 -35.38
CA THR A 25 -39.88 -10.88 -34.33
C THR A 25 -38.55 -11.61 -34.02
N GLY A 26 -37.90 -12.20 -35.01
CA GLY A 26 -36.70 -13.02 -34.83
C GLY A 26 -35.35 -12.32 -35.10
N ALA A 27 -35.33 -11.23 -35.87
CA ALA A 27 -34.07 -10.70 -36.42
C ALA A 27 -33.43 -9.56 -35.61
N VAL A 28 -34.21 -8.81 -34.82
CA VAL A 28 -33.68 -7.64 -34.09
C VAL A 28 -33.01 -8.04 -32.75
N ALA A 29 -33.47 -9.11 -32.10
CA ALA A 29 -32.87 -9.61 -30.86
C ALA A 29 -31.47 -10.21 -31.07
N ALA A 30 -31.19 -10.79 -32.24
CA ALA A 30 -29.91 -11.43 -32.53
C ALA A 30 -28.75 -10.44 -32.74
N LEU A 31 -29.04 -9.21 -33.19
CA LEU A 31 -28.00 -8.20 -33.48
C LEU A 31 -27.51 -7.49 -32.22
N VAL A 32 -28.42 -7.20 -31.28
CA VAL A 32 -28.08 -6.61 -29.97
C VAL A 32 -27.26 -7.58 -29.12
N CYS A 33 -27.59 -8.87 -29.17
CA CYS A 33 -26.86 -9.90 -28.44
C CYS A 33 -25.43 -10.10 -28.98
N ARG A 34 -25.23 -10.03 -30.30
CA ARG A 34 -23.89 -10.17 -30.92
C ARG A 34 -22.97 -8.98 -30.65
N GLN A 35 -23.49 -7.75 -30.53
CA GLN A 35 -22.68 -6.59 -30.16
C GLN A 35 -22.36 -6.56 -28.66
N GLY A 36 -23.31 -6.94 -27.79
CA GLY A 36 -23.07 -7.09 -26.35
C GLY A 36 -22.00 -8.15 -26.02
N LEU A 37 -21.99 -9.29 -26.74
CA LEU A 37 -20.97 -10.33 -26.57
C LEU A 37 -19.59 -9.95 -27.08
N ARG A 38 -19.46 -9.08 -28.09
CA ARG A 38 -18.17 -8.55 -28.54
C ARG A 38 -17.58 -7.56 -27.54
N TRP A 39 -18.40 -6.71 -26.92
CA TRP A 39 -17.98 -5.83 -25.82
C TRP A 39 -17.65 -6.60 -24.55
N TRP A 40 -18.39 -7.68 -24.24
CA TRP A 40 -18.07 -8.59 -23.14
C TRP A 40 -16.79 -9.39 -23.37
N ARG A 41 -16.49 -9.79 -24.62
CA ARG A 41 -15.25 -10.52 -24.96
C ARG A 41 -14.02 -9.61 -25.04
N LEU A 42 -14.17 -8.34 -25.44
CA LEU A 42 -13.07 -7.37 -25.50
C LEU A 42 -12.70 -6.78 -24.12
N ARG A 43 -13.63 -6.73 -23.15
CA ARG A 43 -13.32 -6.35 -21.75
C ARG A 43 -12.65 -7.46 -20.93
N ARG A 44 -12.53 -8.69 -21.45
CA ARG A 44 -11.78 -9.78 -20.80
C ARG A 44 -10.30 -9.85 -21.18
N MET A 45 -9.80 -8.93 -22.01
CA MET A 45 -8.39 -8.83 -22.38
C MET A 45 -7.72 -7.62 -21.72
N THR A 46 -7.71 -7.60 -20.39
CA THR A 46 -6.62 -7.15 -19.49
C THR A 46 -7.14 -7.18 -18.05
N VAL A 47 -7.74 -8.30 -17.64
CA VAL A 47 -7.55 -8.71 -16.26
C VAL A 47 -6.16 -9.33 -16.30
N ARG A 48 -5.14 -8.56 -15.88
CA ARG A 48 -3.86 -9.17 -15.50
C ARG A 48 -4.25 -10.30 -14.57
N GLN A 49 -3.91 -11.54 -14.96
CA GLN A 49 -4.06 -12.70 -14.10
C GLN A 49 -3.66 -12.30 -12.69
N GLU A 50 -4.44 -12.74 -11.70
CA GLU A 50 -3.95 -12.92 -10.35
C GLU A 50 -2.63 -13.68 -10.45
N GLU A 51 -1.52 -12.95 -10.45
CA GLU A 51 -0.24 -13.53 -10.07
C GLU A 51 -0.41 -13.85 -8.60
N ALA A 52 -0.96 -15.05 -8.33
CA ALA A 52 -0.69 -15.75 -7.09
C ALA A 52 0.79 -15.54 -6.83
N ILE A 53 1.13 -14.98 -5.66
CA ILE A 53 2.48 -14.58 -5.29
C ILE A 53 3.41 -15.80 -5.46
N SER A 54 3.99 -15.95 -6.65
CA SER A 54 4.69 -17.15 -7.05
C SER A 54 6.10 -17.06 -6.52
N GLY A 55 6.50 -18.02 -5.69
CA GLY A 55 7.87 -18.10 -5.16
C GLY A 55 8.09 -17.47 -3.78
N GLY A 56 7.02 -17.08 -3.07
CA GLY A 56 7.13 -16.61 -1.68
C GLY A 56 7.22 -17.74 -0.64
N ARG A 57 7.91 -17.48 0.48
CA ARG A 57 7.85 -18.34 1.68
C ARG A 57 6.73 -17.85 2.59
N ARG A 58 5.92 -18.78 3.12
CA ARG A 58 4.77 -18.50 3.99
C ARG A 58 4.87 -19.33 5.26
N TRP A 59 4.68 -18.70 6.40
CA TRP A 59 4.56 -19.37 7.69
C TRP A 59 3.15 -19.14 8.21
N ALA A 60 2.42 -20.23 8.42
CA ALA A 60 1.08 -20.18 8.99
C ALA A 60 1.16 -19.78 10.46
N ILE A 61 0.47 -18.72 10.85
CA ILE A 61 0.44 -18.22 12.23
C ILE A 61 -1.01 -18.16 12.71
N ALA A 62 -1.25 -18.70 13.90
CA ALA A 62 -2.55 -18.57 14.54
C ALA A 62 -2.79 -17.12 14.94
N CYS A 63 -3.91 -16.54 14.49
CA CYS A 63 -4.36 -15.22 14.92
C CYS A 63 -4.63 -15.23 16.44
N LEU A 64 -4.08 -14.25 17.17
CA LEU A 64 -4.36 -14.09 18.61
C LEU A 64 -5.52 -13.12 18.90
N GLY A 65 -6.02 -12.43 17.87
CA GLY A 65 -7.21 -11.59 17.92
C GLY A 65 -8.09 -11.76 16.68
N GLU A 66 -9.20 -11.04 16.64
CA GLU A 66 -10.09 -11.04 15.47
C GLU A 66 -9.48 -10.19 14.34
N SER A 67 -9.40 -10.76 13.14
CA SER A 67 -9.07 -9.99 11.94
C SER A 67 -10.28 -9.16 11.52
N ARG A 68 -10.08 -7.86 11.26
CA ARG A 68 -11.18 -6.96 10.87
C ARG A 68 -11.66 -7.18 9.44
N CYS A 69 -10.78 -7.56 8.52
CA CYS A 69 -11.14 -7.66 7.11
C CYS A 69 -10.48 -8.79 6.33
N GLY A 70 -9.68 -9.67 6.95
CA GLY A 70 -9.06 -10.80 6.27
C GLY A 70 -9.19 -12.12 7.04
N SER A 71 -8.54 -13.14 6.51
CA SER A 71 -8.73 -14.55 6.94
C SER A 71 -7.45 -15.23 7.43
N SER A 72 -6.33 -14.50 7.48
CA SER A 72 -5.03 -15.05 7.85
C SER A 72 -4.15 -14.04 8.58
N CYS A 73 -3.30 -14.54 9.48
CA CYS A 73 -2.31 -13.77 10.25
C CYS A 73 -0.86 -14.17 9.91
N ASP A 74 -0.69 -14.79 8.75
CA ASP A 74 0.55 -15.44 8.35
C ASP A 74 1.70 -14.45 8.17
N ARG A 75 2.92 -14.98 8.26
CA ARG A 75 4.13 -14.25 7.85
C ARG A 75 4.47 -14.66 6.43
N VAL A 76 4.67 -13.69 5.54
CA VAL A 76 4.95 -13.95 4.12
C VAL A 76 6.17 -13.18 3.67
N VAL A 77 7.09 -13.86 3.00
CA VAL A 77 8.26 -13.27 2.36
C VAL A 77 8.22 -13.55 0.87
N VAL A 78 8.34 -12.50 0.08
CA VAL A 78 8.41 -12.58 -1.39
C VAL A 78 9.74 -12.01 -1.84
N ASP A 79 10.56 -12.88 -2.40
CA ASP A 79 11.82 -12.47 -3.02
C ASP A 79 11.57 -11.83 -4.39
N GLU A 80 12.43 -10.89 -4.79
CA GLU A 80 12.35 -10.24 -6.12
C GLU A 80 11.00 -9.58 -6.41
N TRP A 81 10.27 -9.19 -5.36
CA TRP A 81 8.97 -8.54 -5.50
C TRP A 81 9.11 -7.19 -6.21
N LEU A 82 10.13 -6.39 -5.86
CA LEU A 82 10.46 -5.16 -6.59
C LEU A 82 11.79 -5.30 -7.36
N GLY A 83 11.80 -4.88 -8.63
CA GLY A 83 12.99 -4.87 -9.46
C GLY A 83 14.09 -3.93 -8.92
N THR A 84 15.34 -4.21 -9.26
CA THR A 84 16.52 -3.51 -8.72
C THR A 84 16.53 -2.02 -9.05
N GLU A 85 16.11 -1.63 -10.27
CA GLU A 85 16.03 -0.23 -10.69
C GLU A 85 15.07 0.59 -9.81
N ALA A 86 13.88 0.06 -9.57
CA ALA A 86 12.90 0.69 -8.67
C ALA A 86 13.41 0.73 -7.22
N VAL A 87 14.12 -0.31 -6.77
CA VAL A 87 14.79 -0.31 -5.46
C VAL A 87 15.84 0.80 -5.36
N ASP A 88 16.71 0.95 -6.36
CA ASP A 88 17.73 2.01 -6.40
C ASP A 88 17.09 3.39 -6.39
N ARG A 89 15.99 3.57 -7.13
CA ARG A 89 15.28 4.83 -7.18
C ARG A 89 14.62 5.18 -5.84
N LEU A 90 13.99 4.22 -5.15
CA LEU A 90 13.47 4.45 -3.80
C LEU A 90 14.57 4.81 -2.78
N ARG A 91 15.74 4.16 -2.87
CA ARG A 91 16.91 4.55 -2.04
C ARG A 91 17.37 5.96 -2.37
N TRP A 92 17.38 6.33 -3.65
CA TRP A 92 17.78 7.66 -4.09
C TRP A 92 16.86 8.74 -3.52
N ILE A 93 15.54 8.53 -3.54
CA ILE A 93 14.55 9.44 -2.92
C ILE A 93 14.87 9.64 -1.43
N ALA A 94 15.11 8.56 -0.69
CA ALA A 94 15.44 8.63 0.74
C ALA A 94 16.77 9.33 1.02
N SER A 95 17.81 9.02 0.24
CA SER A 95 19.12 9.67 0.37
C SER A 95 19.02 11.17 0.09
N ARG A 96 18.24 11.57 -0.92
CA ARG A 96 17.99 12.97 -1.24
C ARG A 96 17.22 13.69 -0.13
N GLY A 97 16.15 13.08 0.41
CA GLY A 97 15.39 13.65 1.52
C GLY A 97 16.25 13.86 2.76
N ALA A 98 17.07 12.86 3.13
CA ALA A 98 18.03 12.98 4.21
C ALA A 98 19.07 14.10 3.95
N ALA A 99 19.62 14.17 2.73
CA ALA A 99 20.61 15.19 2.36
C ALA A 99 20.03 16.62 2.37
N ALA A 100 18.74 16.79 2.06
CA ALA A 100 18.06 18.09 2.07
C ALA A 100 18.03 18.74 3.47
N ILE A 101 18.21 17.93 4.52
CA ILE A 101 18.30 18.41 5.90
C ILE A 101 19.68 18.14 6.49
N GLU A 102 20.71 17.88 5.66
CA GLU A 102 22.07 17.60 6.11
C GLU A 102 22.15 16.41 7.10
N ALA A 103 21.27 15.41 6.97
CA ALA A 103 21.30 14.21 7.81
C ALA A 103 22.33 13.21 7.25
N SER A 104 23.58 13.36 7.69
CA SER A 104 24.71 12.56 7.23
C SER A 104 24.60 11.10 7.72
N PRO A 105 25.02 10.12 6.90
CA PRO A 105 25.15 8.77 7.39
C PRO A 105 26.11 8.57 8.56
N GLU A 106 27.12 9.43 8.68
CA GLU A 106 28.13 9.41 9.73
C GLU A 106 27.61 9.94 11.08
N GLU A 107 26.43 10.59 11.12
CA GLU A 107 25.77 10.93 12.38
C GLU A 107 25.35 9.67 13.16
N GLY A 108 25.21 8.53 12.49
CA GLY A 108 24.68 7.31 13.08
C GLY A 108 23.14 7.25 13.06
N GLY A 109 22.58 6.38 13.88
CA GLY A 109 21.14 6.35 14.17
C GLY A 109 20.20 6.06 12.99
N PRO A 110 18.88 6.18 13.24
CA PRO A 110 17.86 6.13 12.20
C PRO A 110 17.68 7.50 11.53
N THR A 111 17.43 7.49 10.22
CA THR A 111 16.85 8.61 9.49
C THR A 111 15.61 8.12 8.78
N ILE A 112 14.50 8.85 8.93
CA ILE A 112 13.20 8.48 8.37
C ILE A 112 12.81 9.55 7.36
N VAL A 113 12.53 9.15 6.13
CA VAL A 113 11.96 10.01 5.09
C VAL A 113 10.54 9.54 4.80
N ASP A 114 9.57 10.40 5.08
CA ASP A 114 8.19 10.22 4.65
C ASP A 114 7.99 10.91 3.30
N VAL A 115 7.99 10.10 2.24
CA VAL A 115 7.84 10.56 0.86
C VAL A 115 6.48 11.22 0.63
N ASN A 116 5.44 10.83 1.36
CA ASN A 116 4.12 11.40 1.16
C ASN A 116 4.01 12.80 1.75
N SER A 117 4.52 12.99 2.97
CA SER A 117 4.37 14.24 3.70
C SER A 117 5.50 15.23 3.48
N GLY A 118 6.67 14.75 3.05
CA GLY A 118 7.89 15.54 2.94
C GLY A 118 8.59 15.73 4.28
N TYR A 119 8.13 15.09 5.36
CA TYR A 119 8.83 15.14 6.63
C TYR A 119 10.03 14.20 6.63
N VAL A 120 11.14 14.71 7.15
CA VAL A 120 12.37 13.96 7.39
C VAL A 120 12.73 14.08 8.86
N MET A 121 12.89 12.94 9.52
CA MET A 121 13.36 12.84 10.90
C MET A 121 14.78 12.29 10.90
N ALA A 122 15.73 13.09 11.36
CA ALA A 122 17.14 12.73 11.55
C ALA A 122 17.41 12.29 13.00
N PRO A 123 18.57 11.66 13.27
CA PRO A 123 18.97 11.28 14.62
C PRO A 123 18.89 12.48 15.58
N GLY A 124 18.51 12.21 16.83
CA GLY A 124 18.37 13.27 17.84
C GLY A 124 17.07 14.07 17.76
N GLY A 125 16.06 13.53 17.06
CA GLY A 125 14.71 14.12 17.01
C GLY A 125 14.59 15.33 16.09
N ARG A 126 15.58 15.58 15.22
CA ARG A 126 15.58 16.71 14.29
C ARG A 126 14.59 16.45 13.16
N LEU A 127 13.46 17.13 13.19
CA LEU A 127 12.36 17.02 12.23
C LEU A 127 12.31 18.24 11.32
N ALA A 128 12.24 18.03 10.01
CA ALA A 128 12.11 19.09 9.02
C ALA A 128 11.17 18.68 7.88
N ASN A 129 10.50 19.66 7.25
CA ASN A 129 9.62 19.44 6.11
C ASN A 129 10.31 19.91 4.83
N VAL A 130 10.89 18.98 4.08
CA VAL A 130 11.70 19.31 2.90
C VAL A 130 10.85 19.91 1.76
N TYR A 131 9.54 19.61 1.72
CA TYR A 131 8.64 20.19 0.71
C TYR A 131 8.35 21.66 0.97
N ALA A 132 8.37 22.11 2.23
CA ALA A 132 8.23 23.53 2.56
C ALA A 132 9.46 24.35 2.14
N ASP A 133 10.63 23.72 2.12
CA ASP A 133 11.92 24.35 1.80
C ASP A 133 12.27 24.27 0.30
N GLY A 134 11.33 23.85 -0.55
CA GLY A 134 11.47 23.81 -2.01
C GLY A 134 12.19 22.58 -2.56
N PHE A 135 12.51 21.58 -1.71
CA PHE A 135 12.90 20.27 -2.22
C PHE A 135 11.68 19.59 -2.83
N VAL A 136 11.78 19.27 -4.12
CA VAL A 136 10.71 18.56 -4.83
C VAL A 136 11.23 17.18 -5.21
N VAL A 137 10.47 16.15 -4.82
CA VAL A 137 10.64 14.81 -5.39
C VAL A 137 10.06 14.85 -6.80
N ASP A 138 10.84 14.40 -7.78
CA ASP A 138 10.45 14.49 -9.18
C ASP A 138 9.14 13.71 -9.43
N LYS A 139 8.39 14.13 -10.44
CA LYS A 139 7.08 13.52 -10.73
C LYS A 139 7.22 12.02 -10.98
N GLU A 140 8.25 11.60 -11.70
CA GLU A 140 8.55 10.21 -12.01
C GLU A 140 8.79 9.38 -10.75
N ASP A 141 9.38 9.98 -9.71
CA ASP A 141 9.61 9.34 -8.41
C ASP A 141 8.32 9.18 -7.61
N LEU A 142 7.48 10.21 -7.62
CA LEU A 142 6.16 10.15 -7.00
C LEU A 142 5.26 9.13 -7.70
N ASP A 143 5.33 9.05 -9.03
CA ASP A 143 4.59 8.06 -9.82
C ASP A 143 5.10 6.64 -9.52
N LEU A 144 6.43 6.43 -9.43
CA LEU A 144 7.00 5.14 -9.00
C LEU A 144 6.53 4.75 -7.60
N TYR A 145 6.61 5.66 -6.63
CA TYR A 145 6.18 5.41 -5.26
C TYR A 145 4.69 5.05 -5.21
N ARG A 146 3.84 5.77 -5.96
CA ARG A 146 2.41 5.48 -6.10
C ARG A 146 2.16 4.07 -6.61
N ASP A 147 2.89 3.66 -7.65
CA ASP A 147 2.74 2.34 -8.25
C ASP A 147 3.18 1.23 -7.30
N VAL A 148 4.23 1.47 -6.50
CA VAL A 148 4.65 0.56 -5.41
C VAL A 148 3.54 0.42 -4.37
N VAL A 149 2.96 1.52 -3.86
CA VAL A 149 1.87 1.48 -2.85
C VAL A 149 0.65 0.74 -3.39
N ARG A 150 0.23 1.03 -4.63
CA ARG A 150 -0.90 0.32 -5.27
C ARG A 150 -0.63 -1.18 -5.44
N ARG A 151 0.62 -1.55 -5.72
CA ARG A 151 1.01 -2.96 -5.81
C ARG A 151 1.05 -3.62 -4.44
N LEU A 152 1.52 -2.93 -3.39
CA LEU A 152 1.48 -3.42 -2.01
C LEU A 152 0.06 -3.73 -1.56
N LYS A 153 -0.88 -2.80 -1.80
CA LYS A 153 -2.32 -2.99 -1.52
C LYS A 153 -2.86 -4.30 -2.09
N ARG A 154 -2.71 -4.50 -3.40
CA ARG A 154 -3.15 -5.73 -4.08
C ARG A 154 -2.47 -6.99 -3.50
N THR A 155 -1.19 -6.87 -3.17
CA THR A 155 -0.40 -7.98 -2.60
C THR A 155 -0.94 -8.38 -1.23
N ILE A 156 -1.24 -7.42 -0.35
CA ILE A 156 -1.82 -7.64 0.97
C ILE A 156 -3.20 -8.29 0.86
N GLU A 157 -4.09 -7.70 0.05
CA GLU A 157 -5.45 -8.20 -0.13
C GLU A 157 -5.46 -9.65 -0.60
N THR A 158 -4.61 -9.97 -1.57
CA THR A 158 -4.46 -11.35 -2.07
C THR A 158 -3.84 -12.27 -1.01
N THR A 159 -2.83 -11.81 -0.27
CA THR A 159 -2.08 -12.62 0.71
C THR A 159 -2.96 -13.07 1.87
N PHE A 160 -3.73 -12.13 2.40
CA PHE A 160 -4.52 -12.30 3.62
C PHE A 160 -6.00 -12.56 3.35
N GLY A 161 -6.40 -12.62 2.07
CA GLY A 161 -7.80 -12.75 1.67
C GLY A 161 -8.63 -11.60 2.22
N ALA A 162 -8.09 -10.38 2.18
CA ALA A 162 -8.76 -9.21 2.71
C ALA A 162 -9.69 -8.57 1.68
N GLU A 163 -10.91 -8.24 2.06
CA GLU A 163 -11.91 -7.67 1.13
C GLU A 163 -11.52 -6.26 0.66
N ALA A 164 -11.12 -5.41 1.61
CA ALA A 164 -10.64 -4.06 1.34
C ALA A 164 -9.63 -3.64 2.40
N THR A 165 -8.52 -3.06 1.94
CA THR A 165 -7.51 -2.44 2.80
C THR A 165 -7.19 -1.02 2.34
N TYR A 166 -6.81 -0.15 3.26
CA TYR A 166 -6.49 1.24 2.98
C TYR A 166 -5.08 1.52 3.44
N PHE A 167 -4.31 2.19 2.59
CA PHE A 167 -2.97 2.63 2.96
C PHE A 167 -3.10 3.67 4.08
N THR A 168 -2.33 3.53 5.15
CA THR A 168 -2.41 4.43 6.30
C THR A 168 -1.05 5.01 6.64
N ALA A 169 -1.06 6.19 7.25
CA ALA A 169 0.11 6.88 7.71
C ALA A 169 0.51 6.45 9.13
N PRO A 170 1.76 6.72 9.51
CA PRO A 170 2.84 7.20 8.62
C PRO A 170 3.43 6.11 7.73
N THR A 171 4.20 6.49 6.71
CA THR A 171 4.94 5.55 5.85
C THR A 171 6.36 6.04 5.66
N PHE A 172 7.33 5.15 5.80
CA PHE A 172 8.70 5.59 6.00
C PHE A 172 9.67 4.83 5.11
N VAL A 173 10.49 5.56 4.35
CA VAL A 173 11.77 5.00 3.91
C VAL A 173 12.79 5.29 5.00
N ALA A 174 13.10 4.25 5.78
CA ALA A 174 14.02 4.32 6.90
C ALA A 174 15.43 3.92 6.46
N ARG A 175 16.41 4.74 6.84
CA ARG A 175 17.84 4.45 6.77
C ARG A 175 18.36 4.22 8.19
N LEU A 176 18.93 3.05 8.44
CA LEU A 176 19.62 2.75 9.69
C LEU A 176 21.13 2.72 9.44
N SER A 177 21.89 3.51 10.21
CA SER A 177 23.34 3.61 10.07
C SER A 177 24.09 2.72 11.05
N GLY A 178 25.03 1.93 10.52
CA GLY A 178 26.07 1.25 11.29
C GLY A 178 27.46 1.87 11.09
N LEU A 179 27.56 3.09 10.56
CA LEU A 179 28.85 3.75 10.25
C LEU A 179 29.48 4.41 11.49
N ASN A 180 28.65 4.93 12.40
CA ASN A 180 29.11 5.55 13.63
C ASN A 180 28.92 4.60 14.82
N HIS A 181 30.00 3.93 15.23
CA HIS A 181 29.98 3.00 16.36
C HIS A 181 29.88 3.67 17.73
N SER A 182 30.14 4.98 17.81
CA SER A 182 30.03 5.79 19.03
C SER A 182 28.67 6.46 19.18
N TRP A 183 27.80 6.35 18.17
CA TRP A 183 26.45 6.89 18.23
C TRP A 183 25.63 6.22 19.34
N THR A 184 24.94 7.04 20.11
CA THR A 184 23.97 6.63 21.12
C THR A 184 22.63 7.31 20.88
N PRO A 185 21.50 6.63 21.13
CA PRO A 185 20.17 7.23 21.00
C PRO A 185 20.04 8.44 21.94
N ALA A 186 19.53 9.55 21.43
CA ALA A 186 19.28 10.74 22.25
C ALA A 186 17.83 10.79 22.75
N SER A 187 16.94 10.05 22.10
CA SER A 187 15.54 9.88 22.49
C SER A 187 15.09 8.41 22.33
N PRO A 188 13.99 7.99 22.98
CA PRO A 188 13.42 6.66 22.75
C PRO A 188 13.05 6.39 21.28
N HIS A 189 12.75 7.44 20.50
CA HIS A 189 12.44 7.32 19.08
C HIS A 189 13.67 6.93 18.23
N ASP A 190 14.87 7.14 18.74
CA ASP A 190 16.12 6.70 18.09
C ASP A 190 16.35 5.18 18.29
N GLU A 191 15.72 4.57 19.29
CA GLU A 191 15.91 3.17 19.65
C GLU A 191 15.03 2.22 18.81
N TYR A 192 15.44 2.01 17.56
CA TYR A 192 14.70 1.20 16.59
C TYR A 192 14.71 -0.32 16.84
N TRP A 193 15.46 -0.81 17.83
CA TRP A 193 15.75 -2.25 18.00
C TRP A 193 14.93 -2.94 19.09
N HIS A 194 13.92 -2.27 19.63
CA HIS A 194 13.08 -2.86 20.67
C HIS A 194 12.00 -3.77 20.10
N PRO A 195 11.74 -4.92 20.75
CA PRO A 195 10.60 -5.73 20.42
C PRO A 195 9.28 -4.99 20.62
N HIS A 196 8.43 -4.96 19.59
CA HIS A 196 7.14 -4.28 19.62
C HIS A 196 6.07 -5.07 18.83
N VAL A 197 4.83 -4.60 18.98
CA VAL A 197 3.66 -5.04 18.23
C VAL A 197 3.04 -3.80 17.60
N ASP A 198 2.96 -3.79 16.27
CA ASP A 198 2.55 -2.61 15.50
C ASP A 198 1.15 -2.13 15.87
N GLN A 199 0.20 -3.05 16.02
CA GLN A 199 -1.17 -2.72 16.40
C GLN A 199 -1.28 -2.18 17.84
N ARG A 200 -0.33 -2.50 18.74
CA ARG A 200 -0.28 -1.88 20.08
C ARG A 200 0.23 -0.45 20.03
N ASN A 201 1.17 -0.17 19.14
CA ASN A 201 1.66 1.19 18.93
C ASN A 201 0.60 2.04 18.22
N THR A 202 -0.09 1.47 17.23
CA THR A 202 -1.11 2.15 16.42
C THR A 202 -2.32 1.22 16.20
N PRO A 203 -3.43 1.38 16.95
CA PRO A 203 -4.56 0.43 16.97
C PRO A 203 -5.29 0.17 15.66
N HIS A 204 -5.09 1.01 14.65
CA HIS A 204 -5.72 0.85 13.33
C HIS A 204 -4.82 0.15 12.31
N TYR A 205 -3.60 -0.24 12.69
CA TYR A 205 -2.76 -1.09 11.85
C TYR A 205 -3.31 -2.52 11.90
N ASP A 206 -3.76 -3.01 10.76
CA ASP A 206 -4.26 -4.38 10.59
C ASP A 206 -3.21 -5.26 9.90
N TYR A 207 -2.49 -4.69 8.92
CA TYR A 207 -1.38 -5.34 8.24
C TYR A 207 -0.13 -4.45 8.20
N SER A 208 1.01 -5.08 8.37
CA SER A 208 2.33 -4.45 8.34
C SER A 208 3.19 -5.06 7.25
N GLY A 209 4.17 -4.30 6.78
CA GLY A 209 5.22 -4.86 5.97
C GLY A 209 6.46 -4.00 5.82
N LEU A 210 7.50 -4.66 5.32
CA LEU A 210 8.77 -4.04 4.97
C LEU A 210 9.15 -4.46 3.56
N LEU A 211 9.46 -3.48 2.72
CA LEU A 211 10.13 -3.70 1.45
C LEU A 211 11.61 -3.34 1.64
N TYR A 212 12.48 -4.35 1.57
CA TYR A 212 13.90 -4.18 1.80
C TYR A 212 14.59 -3.57 0.58
N LEU A 213 15.38 -2.52 0.84
CA LEU A 213 16.10 -1.76 -0.17
C LEU A 213 17.62 -1.92 -0.08
N SER A 214 18.13 -2.68 0.90
CA SER A 214 19.55 -3.03 1.04
C SER A 214 19.76 -4.54 1.15
N ASP A 215 20.93 -5.02 0.73
CA ASP A 215 21.33 -6.42 0.85
C ASP A 215 22.11 -6.68 2.14
N TYR A 216 21.60 -7.58 2.97
CA TYR A 216 22.29 -8.07 4.17
C TYR A 216 23.60 -8.79 3.77
N GLY A 217 24.69 -8.48 4.46
CA GLY A 217 26.02 -9.05 4.23
C GLY A 217 26.79 -8.42 3.07
N ARG A 218 26.15 -7.55 2.27
CA ARG A 218 26.78 -6.80 1.18
C ARG A 218 26.77 -5.29 1.42
N ASP A 219 25.59 -4.72 1.68
CA ASP A 219 25.42 -3.29 1.90
C ASP A 219 25.54 -2.92 3.40
N PHE A 220 25.25 -3.88 4.29
CA PHE A 220 25.29 -3.70 5.74
C PHE A 220 25.41 -5.04 6.49
N SER A 221 25.78 -4.98 7.76
CA SER A 221 25.82 -6.11 8.72
C SER A 221 24.95 -5.82 9.94
N GLY A 222 24.51 -6.86 10.66
CA GLY A 222 23.49 -6.72 11.71
C GLY A 222 22.10 -6.48 11.09
N GLY A 223 21.19 -5.76 11.76
CA GLY A 223 19.96 -5.29 11.07
C GLY A 223 18.94 -6.35 10.65
N ALA A 224 19.09 -7.60 11.09
CA ALA A 224 18.15 -8.67 10.78
C ALA A 224 16.79 -8.42 11.46
N PHE A 225 15.70 -8.82 10.81
CA PHE A 225 14.36 -8.71 11.36
C PHE A 225 14.00 -10.01 12.10
N GLU A 226 13.52 -9.91 13.33
CA GLU A 226 13.26 -11.07 14.19
C GLU A 226 11.81 -11.05 14.67
N PHE A 227 11.09 -12.15 14.43
CA PHE A 227 9.82 -12.43 15.10
C PHE A 227 10.08 -13.22 16.37
N PHE A 228 9.33 -12.91 17.42
CA PHE A 228 9.39 -13.59 18.70
C PHE A 228 8.23 -14.57 18.83
N ARG A 229 8.48 -15.70 19.51
CA ARG A 229 7.40 -16.61 19.88
C ARG A 229 6.44 -15.90 20.84
N PRO A 230 5.11 -15.94 20.59
CA PRO A 230 4.12 -15.27 21.42
C PRO A 230 4.29 -15.55 22.91
N GLY A 231 4.18 -14.49 23.74
CA GLY A 231 4.35 -14.58 25.19
C GLY A 231 5.79 -14.81 25.68
N THR A 232 6.80 -14.82 24.80
CA THR A 232 8.20 -15.05 25.18
C THR A 232 9.16 -14.03 24.56
N ASN A 233 10.40 -13.98 25.05
CA ASN A 233 11.51 -13.25 24.44
C ASN A 233 12.40 -14.13 23.54
N ARG A 234 11.93 -15.32 23.15
CA ARG A 234 12.70 -16.22 22.28
C ARG A 234 12.41 -15.90 20.82
N THR A 235 13.46 -15.61 20.05
CA THR A 235 13.38 -15.48 18.60
C THR A 235 12.86 -16.79 18.00
N GLU A 236 11.84 -16.68 17.16
CA GLU A 236 11.19 -17.80 16.47
C GLU A 236 11.59 -17.85 14.99
N LEU A 237 11.68 -16.68 14.35
CA LEU A 237 12.00 -16.56 12.94
C LEU A 237 12.87 -15.33 12.72
N THR A 238 13.98 -15.51 12.00
CA THR A 238 14.87 -14.42 11.58
C THR A 238 14.79 -14.26 10.07
N ILE A 239 14.53 -13.05 9.62
CA ILE A 239 14.50 -12.66 8.20
C ILE A 239 15.69 -11.76 7.92
N HIS A 240 16.56 -12.20 7.01
CA HIS A 240 17.63 -11.37 6.48
C HIS A 240 17.11 -10.47 5.35
N PRO A 241 17.32 -9.14 5.41
CA PRO A 241 16.97 -8.24 4.31
C PRO A 241 17.70 -8.58 3.01
N ARG A 242 16.99 -8.47 1.90
CA ARG A 242 17.52 -8.60 0.54
C ARG A 242 16.85 -7.54 -0.33
N ARG A 243 17.59 -6.91 -1.24
CA ARG A 243 17.02 -5.89 -2.12
C ARG A 243 15.82 -6.44 -2.90
N GLY A 244 14.72 -5.69 -2.88
CA GLY A 244 13.48 -6.08 -3.56
C GLY A 244 12.65 -7.15 -2.84
N ARG A 245 13.12 -7.66 -1.68
CA ARG A 245 12.35 -8.60 -0.85
C ARG A 245 11.26 -7.86 -0.11
N LEU A 246 10.04 -8.37 -0.23
CA LEU A 246 8.89 -7.96 0.55
C LEU A 246 8.69 -8.90 1.74
N LEU A 247 8.44 -8.34 2.92
CA LEU A 247 7.96 -9.03 4.12
C LEU A 247 6.58 -8.47 4.48
N LEU A 248 5.60 -9.34 4.66
CA LEU A 248 4.23 -9.01 5.07
C LEU A 248 3.83 -9.85 6.29
N PHE A 249 3.05 -9.26 7.18
CA PHE A 249 2.47 -9.94 8.35
C PHE A 249 1.27 -9.15 8.88
N SER A 250 0.35 -9.81 9.61
CA SER A 250 -0.69 -9.09 10.37
C SER A 250 -0.06 -8.34 11.54
N SER A 251 -0.58 -7.15 11.86
CA SER A 251 0.04 -6.24 12.84
C SER A 251 -0.17 -6.63 14.32
N GLY A 252 -0.92 -7.71 14.57
CA GLY A 252 -1.37 -8.14 15.89
C GLY A 252 -0.29 -8.78 16.77
N ASP A 253 -0.69 -9.18 17.98
CA ASP A 253 0.18 -9.76 19.01
C ASP A 253 0.89 -11.04 18.58
N GLU A 254 0.34 -11.78 17.62
CA GLU A 254 0.94 -12.97 17.04
C GLU A 254 2.26 -12.71 16.27
N ASN A 255 2.52 -11.43 15.94
CA ASN A 255 3.66 -11.00 15.15
C ASN A 255 4.53 -9.97 15.89
N ARG A 256 4.70 -10.12 17.22
CA ARG A 256 5.71 -9.36 17.97
C ARG A 256 7.09 -9.51 17.33
N HIS A 257 7.77 -8.41 17.07
CA HIS A 257 9.01 -8.41 16.29
C HIS A 257 9.97 -7.29 16.69
N ALA A 258 11.23 -7.40 16.24
CA ALA A 258 12.27 -6.38 16.41
C ALA A 258 13.22 -6.36 15.21
N VAL A 259 13.95 -5.26 15.06
CA VAL A 259 15.10 -5.16 14.15
C VAL A 259 16.38 -5.21 15.00
N ARG A 260 17.32 -6.11 14.70
CA ARG A 260 18.63 -6.08 15.38
C ARG A 260 19.38 -4.80 15.04
N ARG A 261 20.29 -4.36 15.92
CA ARG A 261 21.16 -3.22 15.62
C ARG A 261 21.96 -3.46 14.34
N VAL A 262 22.03 -2.45 13.48
CA VAL A 262 22.95 -2.42 12.34
C VAL A 262 24.34 -2.17 12.88
N THR A 263 25.31 -3.00 12.49
CA THR A 263 26.68 -2.97 13.04
C THR A 263 27.71 -2.49 12.03
N ALA A 264 27.38 -2.42 10.74
CA ALA A 264 28.21 -1.83 9.70
C ALA A 264 27.33 -1.47 8.49
N GLY A 265 27.72 -0.47 7.71
CA GLY A 265 27.04 -0.09 6.47
C GLY A 265 25.66 0.55 6.68
N LEU A 266 24.84 0.57 5.63
CA LEU A 266 23.55 1.27 5.59
C LEU A 266 22.39 0.35 5.20
N ARG A 267 21.43 0.21 6.10
CA ARG A 267 20.21 -0.57 5.87
C ARG A 267 19.07 0.37 5.49
N PHE A 268 18.53 0.20 4.29
CA PHE A 268 17.33 0.89 3.83
C PHE A 268 16.14 -0.07 3.76
N ALA A 269 14.97 0.40 4.20
CA ALA A 269 13.70 -0.30 4.03
C ALA A 269 12.54 0.71 3.92
N LEU A 270 11.57 0.41 3.07
CA LEU A 270 10.27 1.06 3.10
C LEU A 270 9.38 0.27 4.07
N SER A 271 9.05 0.87 5.21
CA SER A 271 8.05 0.36 6.15
C SER A 271 6.69 0.97 5.82
N PHE A 272 5.66 0.13 5.81
CA PHE A 272 4.30 0.53 5.46
C PHE A 272 3.28 -0.27 6.25
N TRP A 273 2.08 0.31 6.37
CA TRP A 273 0.96 -0.27 7.07
C TRP A 273 -0.32 -0.08 6.29
N PHE A 274 -1.24 -1.02 6.50
CA PHE A 274 -2.58 -0.98 5.94
C PHE A 274 -3.60 -1.19 7.06
N THR A 275 -4.70 -0.46 6.94
CA THR A 275 -5.86 -0.57 7.82
C THR A 275 -7.03 -1.20 7.07
N CYS A 276 -7.89 -1.90 7.78
CA CYS A 276 -9.19 -2.36 7.30
C CYS A 276 -10.27 -1.28 7.43
N ASP A 277 -9.99 -0.15 8.09
CA ASP A 277 -10.95 0.91 8.37
C ASP A 277 -10.74 2.12 7.45
N PRO A 278 -11.69 2.43 6.53
CA PRO A 278 -11.54 3.52 5.58
C PRO A 278 -11.37 4.89 6.23
N ARG A 279 -11.75 5.06 7.50
CA ARG A 279 -11.60 6.34 8.21
C ARG A 279 -10.13 6.70 8.46
N PHE A 280 -9.24 5.72 8.44
CA PHE A 280 -7.80 5.90 8.57
C PHE A 280 -7.08 5.80 7.21
N GLU A 281 -7.82 5.84 6.10
CA GLU A 281 -7.20 5.93 4.77
C GLU A 281 -6.39 7.22 4.67
N PHE A 282 -5.09 7.05 4.49
CA PHE A 282 -4.20 8.13 4.12
C PHE A 282 -4.28 8.30 2.61
N ALA A 283 -5.21 9.15 2.17
CA ALA A 283 -5.45 9.40 0.75
C ALA A 283 -4.14 9.85 0.07
N ASP A 284 -3.81 9.22 -1.07
CA ASP A 284 -2.61 9.46 -1.87
C ASP A 284 -2.42 10.95 -2.23
N PHE A 285 -1.78 11.75 -1.37
CA PHE A 285 -1.39 13.13 -1.66
C PHE A 285 0.00 13.17 -2.29
N LEU A 286 0.21 12.31 -3.30
CA LEU A 286 1.39 12.28 -4.15
C LEU A 286 1.29 13.34 -5.27
N ASP A 287 0.74 14.52 -4.95
CA ASP A 287 0.67 15.68 -5.84
C ASP A 287 1.70 16.76 -5.49
N GLY A 288 2.56 16.48 -4.50
CA GLY A 288 3.56 17.41 -3.98
C GLY A 288 2.98 18.53 -3.13
N LYS A 289 1.68 18.50 -2.78
CA LYS A 289 0.98 19.61 -2.09
C LYS A 289 0.54 19.26 -0.67
N MET A 290 0.92 18.10 -0.14
CA MET A 290 0.57 17.68 1.22
C MET A 290 0.97 18.71 2.29
N HIS A 291 2.13 19.37 2.12
CA HIS A 291 2.60 20.46 2.98
C HIS A 291 1.64 21.66 3.05
N LEU A 292 0.76 21.85 2.06
CA LEU A 292 -0.26 22.90 2.07
C LEU A 292 -1.44 22.55 2.98
N ARG A 293 -1.76 21.25 3.13
CA ARG A 293 -2.91 20.77 3.91
C ARG A 293 -2.57 20.45 5.36
N PHE A 294 -1.32 20.09 5.66
CA PHE A 294 -0.90 19.82 7.05
C PHE A 294 -0.91 21.06 7.96
N ARG A 295 -0.94 22.27 7.38
CA ARG A 295 -1.17 23.52 8.12
C ARG A 295 -2.60 23.67 8.64
N GLU A 296 -3.56 22.89 8.13
CA GLU A 296 -4.99 23.09 8.38
C GLU A 296 -5.62 22.02 9.30
N SER A 297 -4.88 20.99 9.71
CA SER A 297 -5.36 20.00 10.69
C SER A 297 -4.94 20.41 12.11
N PRO A 298 -5.87 20.49 13.09
CA PRO A 298 -5.52 20.80 14.47
C PRO A 298 -4.83 19.60 15.14
N PRO A 299 -4.07 19.84 16.23
CA PRO A 299 -3.32 18.81 16.96
C PRO A 299 -4.20 17.71 17.57
#